data_AF-X1B443-F1
#
_entry.id   AF-X1B443-F1
#
_cell.length_a   1.000
_cell.length_b   1.000
_cell.length_c   1.000
_cell.angle_alpha   90.00
_cell.angle_beta   90.00
_cell.angle_gamma   90.00
#
_symmetry.space_group_name_H-M   'P 1'
#
loop_
_entity.id
_entity.type
_entity.pdbx_description
1 polymer ?
#
loop_
_entity_poly.entity_id
_entity_poly.type
_entity_poly.pdbx_seq_one_letter_code
_entity_poly.pdbx_strand_id
1 'polypeptide(L)'
;MLAFLDVDNFKDINDTFGHEEGDKVLKNVVKLLKSTLREIDIICRMGGDEFLLIFPDSSLQDASLIKERLEKNLVQLNHTSKKPYKIELSVGLSCYDSANPQPIDELIRIADKKMYEEKRKKK
;
A
#
# COMPACT_ATOMS: atom_id res chain seq x y z
N MET A 1 -1.69 -8.44 -11.60
CA MET A 1 -2.55 -7.88 -10.51
C MET A 1 -2.10 -6.46 -10.15
N LEU A 2 -2.98 -5.61 -9.64
CA LEU A 2 -2.67 -4.27 -9.11
C LEU A 2 -3.09 -4.15 -7.64
N ALA A 3 -2.39 -3.32 -6.88
CA ALA A 3 -2.86 -2.83 -5.59
C ALA A 3 -2.77 -1.30 -5.51
N PHE A 4 -3.79 -0.68 -4.93
CA PHE A 4 -3.75 0.71 -4.51
C PHE A 4 -3.55 0.76 -3.00
N LEU A 5 -2.62 1.59 -2.55
CA LEU A 5 -2.18 1.68 -1.17
C LEU A 5 -2.15 3.12 -0.72
N ASP A 6 -2.57 3.36 0.52
CA ASP A 6 -2.59 4.67 1.16
C ASP A 6 -2.05 4.52 2.60
N VAL A 7 -1.36 5.54 3.09
CA VAL A 7 -0.88 5.59 4.49
C VAL A 7 -1.96 6.20 5.38
N ASP A 8 -2.53 5.37 6.25
CA ASP A 8 -3.62 5.79 7.13
C ASP A 8 -3.15 6.93 8.06
N ASN A 9 -3.99 7.96 8.21
CA ASN A 9 -3.77 9.13 9.07
C ASN A 9 -2.44 9.87 8.81
N PHE A 10 -1.92 9.82 7.58
CA PHE A 10 -0.67 10.50 7.22
C PHE A 10 -0.68 12.01 7.48
N LYS A 11 -1.83 12.65 7.24
CA LYS A 11 -2.01 14.08 7.56
C LYS A 11 -1.85 14.35 9.05
N ASP A 12 -2.41 13.51 9.92
CA ASP A 12 -2.29 13.69 11.37
C ASP A 12 -0.83 13.56 11.84
N ILE A 13 -0.06 12.69 11.19
CA ILE A 13 1.38 12.58 11.42
C ILE A 13 2.09 13.89 11.02
N ASN A 14 1.79 14.44 9.84
CA ASN A 14 2.36 15.71 9.39
C ASN A 14 1.99 16.87 10.32
N ASP A 15 0.72 16.97 10.69
CA ASP A 15 0.19 18.07 11.51
C ASP A 15 0.75 18.01 12.94
N THR A 16 1.04 16.80 13.46
CA THR A 16 1.53 16.59 14.84
C THR A 16 3.07 16.61 14.93
N PHE A 17 3.77 16.02 13.97
CA PHE A 17 5.22 15.79 14.03
C PHE A 17 6.03 16.55 12.96
N GLY A 18 5.34 17.27 12.07
CA GLY A 18 5.94 18.05 10.99
C GLY A 18 6.21 17.24 9.72
N HIS A 19 6.29 17.94 8.59
CA HIS A 19 6.50 17.35 7.27
C HIS A 19 7.81 16.55 7.13
N GLU A 20 8.87 16.93 7.87
CA GLU A 20 10.11 16.15 7.88
C GLU A 20 9.91 14.72 8.43
N GLU A 21 8.99 14.56 9.38
CA GLU A 21 8.65 13.24 9.92
C GLU A 21 7.75 12.47 8.95
N GLY A 22 6.80 13.15 8.28
CA GLY A 22 6.04 12.56 7.18
C GLY A 22 6.92 12.02 6.06
N ASP A 23 7.97 12.76 5.67
CA ASP A 23 8.94 12.30 4.69
C ASP A 23 9.69 11.03 5.15
N LYS A 24 9.98 10.90 6.44
CA LYS A 24 10.58 9.68 7.00
C LYS A 24 9.59 8.52 6.96
N VAL A 25 8.30 8.77 7.23
CA VAL A 25 7.24 7.76 7.11
C VAL A 25 7.16 7.24 5.68
N LEU A 26 7.07 8.12 4.68
CA LEU A 26 7.02 7.70 3.27
C LEU A 26 8.26 6.91 2.85
N LYS A 27 9.46 7.34 3.29
CA LYS A 27 10.71 6.60 3.03
C LYS A 27 10.69 5.21 3.68
N ASN A 28 10.15 5.08 4.88
CA ASN A 28 10.02 3.80 5.57
C ASN A 28 8.99 2.89 4.89
N VAL A 29 7.87 3.43 4.41
CA VAL A 29 6.87 2.69 3.62
C VAL A 29 7.51 2.17 2.33
N VAL A 30 8.26 3.00 1.59
CA VAL A 30 8.94 2.54 0.37
C VAL A 30 9.99 1.47 0.67
N LYS A 31 10.75 1.58 1.77
CA LYS A 31 11.69 0.53 2.20
C LYS A 31 10.97 -0.77 2.54
N LEU A 32 9.86 -0.68 3.27
CA LEU A 32 9.00 -1.80 3.62
C LEU A 32 8.46 -2.48 2.35
N LEU A 33 7.96 -1.72 1.38
CA LEU A 33 7.48 -2.24 0.11
C LEU A 33 8.62 -2.94 -0.65
N LYS A 34 9.79 -2.32 -0.77
CA LYS A 34 10.96 -2.94 -1.45
C LYS A 34 11.45 -4.21 -0.78
N SER A 35 11.40 -4.32 0.55
CA SER A 35 11.77 -5.56 1.25
C SER A 35 10.67 -6.61 1.20
N THR A 36 9.44 -6.20 0.94
CA THR A 36 8.29 -7.11 0.86
C THR A 36 8.13 -7.65 -0.55
N LEU A 37 8.23 -6.82 -1.59
CA LEU A 37 7.90 -7.17 -2.97
C LEU A 37 9.08 -7.81 -3.73
N ARG A 38 8.77 -8.48 -4.84
CA ARG A 38 9.78 -9.07 -5.74
C ARG A 38 10.43 -7.97 -6.58
N GLU A 39 11.62 -8.23 -7.13
CA GLU A 39 12.33 -7.26 -7.99
C GLU A 39 11.55 -6.87 -9.25
N ILE A 40 10.72 -7.76 -9.78
CA ILE A 40 9.89 -7.51 -10.96
C ILE A 40 8.62 -6.70 -10.65
N ASP A 41 8.24 -6.62 -9.36
CA ASP A 41 7.05 -5.88 -8.95
C ASP A 41 7.36 -4.38 -9.00
N ILE A 42 6.40 -3.58 -9.47
CA ILE A 42 6.61 -2.15 -9.72
C ILE A 42 5.93 -1.36 -8.61
N ILE A 43 6.64 -0.37 -8.06
CA ILE A 43 6.14 0.57 -7.05
C ILE A 43 6.07 1.95 -7.68
N CYS A 44 4.86 2.51 -7.79
CA CYS A 44 4.62 3.86 -8.28
C CYS A 44 4.05 4.72 -7.13
N ARG A 45 4.60 5.92 -6.92
CA ARG A 45 3.98 6.91 -6.04
C ARG A 45 3.05 7.78 -6.87
N MET A 46 1.76 7.74 -6.59
CA MET A 46 0.75 8.47 -7.36
C MET A 46 0.70 9.95 -6.98
N GLY A 47 0.89 10.23 -5.69
CA GLY A 47 0.88 11.58 -5.13
C GLY A 47 0.69 11.50 -3.61
N GLY A 48 1.16 12.50 -2.86
CA GLY A 48 1.01 12.50 -1.40
C GLY A 48 1.55 11.21 -0.76
N ASP A 49 0.65 10.49 -0.10
CA ASP A 49 0.82 9.21 0.59
C ASP A 49 0.24 8.00 -0.16
N GLU A 50 -0.16 8.19 -1.41
CA GLU A 50 -0.78 7.15 -2.25
C GLU A 50 0.25 6.46 -3.15
N PHE A 51 0.14 5.12 -3.23
CA PHE A 51 1.00 4.26 -4.01
C PHE A 51 0.19 3.28 -4.86
N LEU A 52 0.61 3.09 -6.11
CA LEU A 52 0.14 2.02 -6.98
C LEU A 52 1.22 0.95 -7.08
N LEU A 53 0.84 -0.30 -6.80
CA LEU A 53 1.71 -1.46 -6.91
C LEU A 53 1.24 -2.32 -8.08
N ILE A 54 2.17 -2.73 -8.94
CA ILE A 54 1.90 -3.59 -10.09
C ILE A 54 2.65 -4.91 -9.86
N PHE A 55 1.91 -6.01 -9.96
CA PHE A 55 2.43 -7.37 -9.80
C PHE A 55 2.28 -8.10 -11.14
N PRO A 56 3.32 -8.07 -12.00
CA PRO A 56 3.35 -8.89 -13.20
C PRO A 56 3.23 -10.37 -12.84
N ASP A 57 2.52 -11.11 -13.69
CA ASP A 57 2.34 -12.56 -13.57
C ASP A 57 1.83 -13.03 -12.19
N SER A 58 1.13 -12.16 -11.47
CA SER A 58 0.47 -12.50 -10.21
C SER A 58 -1.03 -12.61 -10.36
N SER A 59 -1.55 -13.65 -9.73
CA SER A 59 -2.95 -14.03 -9.65
C SER A 59 -3.60 -13.53 -8.35
N LEU A 60 -4.92 -13.68 -8.23
CA LEU A 60 -5.63 -13.37 -6.97
C LEU A 60 -5.20 -14.29 -5.82
N GLN A 61 -4.72 -15.50 -6.12
CA GLN A 61 -4.23 -16.44 -5.11
C GLN A 61 -2.95 -15.92 -4.44
N ASP A 62 -2.12 -15.16 -5.17
CA ASP A 62 -0.90 -14.54 -4.63
C ASP A 62 -1.21 -13.32 -3.74
N ALA A 63 -2.42 -12.75 -3.89
CA ALA A 63 -2.81 -11.53 -3.20
C ALA A 63 -2.83 -11.68 -1.68
N SER A 64 -3.32 -12.82 -1.18
CA SER A 64 -3.35 -13.11 0.26
C SER A 64 -1.94 -13.21 0.83
N LEU A 65 -1.03 -13.91 0.13
CA LEU A 65 0.37 -14.06 0.55
C LEU A 65 1.12 -12.72 0.56
N ILE A 66 0.89 -11.87 -0.45
CA ILE A 66 1.48 -10.52 -0.51
C ILE A 66 0.95 -9.67 0.65
N LYS A 67 -0.36 -9.71 0.92
CA LYS A 67 -0.97 -8.98 2.02
C LYS A 67 -0.44 -9.43 3.38
N GLU A 68 -0.37 -10.73 3.63
CA GLU A 68 0.16 -11.30 4.87
C GLU A 68 1.62 -10.90 5.10
N ARG A 69 2.46 -10.97 4.06
CA ARG A 69 3.86 -10.52 4.13
C ARG A 69 3.98 -9.04 4.44
N LEU A 70 3.16 -8.20 3.78
CA LEU A 70 3.13 -6.77 4.01
C LEU A 70 2.74 -6.45 5.47
N GLU A 71 1.67 -7.08 5.97
CA GLU A 71 1.19 -6.91 7.34
C GLU A 71 2.26 -7.34 8.36
N LYS A 72 2.88 -8.51 8.17
CA LYS A 72 3.97 -8.98 9.04
C LYS A 72 5.14 -8.00 9.10
N ASN A 73 5.59 -7.51 7.94
CA ASN A 73 6.71 -6.58 7.87
C ASN A 73 6.32 -5.19 8.42
N LEU A 74 5.07 -4.76 8.26
CA LEU A 74 4.55 -3.52 8.83
C LEU A 74 4.50 -3.58 10.37
N VAL A 75 4.07 -4.70 10.94
CA VAL A 75 4.12 -4.94 12.39
C VAL A 75 5.56 -4.83 12.90
N GLN A 76 6.51 -5.46 12.20
CA GLN A 76 7.93 -5.39 12.55
C GLN A 76 8.49 -3.96 12.45
N LEU A 77 8.10 -3.21 11.40
CA LEU A 77 8.48 -1.80 11.24
C LEU A 77 7.99 -0.97 12.42
N ASN A 78 6.73 -1.11 12.82
CA ASN A 78 6.16 -0.39 13.95
C ASN A 78 6.80 -0.76 15.29
N HIS A 79 7.17 -2.03 15.47
CA HIS A 79 7.88 -2.47 16.68
C HIS A 79 9.30 -1.88 16.77
N THR A 80 9.98 -1.76 15.64
CA THR A 80 11.39 -1.30 15.59
C THR A 80 11.52 0.23 15.52
N SER A 81 10.53 0.94 14.98
CA SER A 81 10.58 2.40 14.80
C SER A 81 10.59 3.17 16.11
N LYS A 82 10.01 2.61 17.19
CA LYS A 82 9.85 3.23 18.52
C LYS A 82 9.26 4.65 18.45
N LYS A 83 8.39 4.90 17.47
CA LYS A 83 7.71 6.18 17.28
C LYS A 83 6.47 6.27 18.18
N PRO A 84 6.04 7.49 18.55
CA PRO A 84 4.81 7.69 19.34
C PRO A 84 3.52 7.42 18.53
N TYR A 85 3.64 7.01 17.27
CA TYR A 85 2.55 6.65 16.37
C TYR A 85 2.87 5.34 15.65
N LYS A 86 1.84 4.69 15.12
CA LYS A 86 1.97 3.52 14.26
C LYS A 86 1.73 3.93 12.81
N ILE A 87 2.52 3.39 11.90
CA ILE A 87 2.26 3.46 10.46
C ILE A 87 1.23 2.38 10.16
N GLU A 88 0.10 2.75 9.61
CA GLU A 88 -0.94 1.84 9.16
C GLU A 88 -1.17 2.07 7.66
N LEU A 89 -1.49 0.99 6.94
CA LEU A 89 -1.64 1.03 5.48
C LEU A 89 -2.98 0.41 5.11
N SER A 90 -3.76 1.10 4.30
CA SER A 90 -4.97 0.54 3.68
C SER A 90 -4.66 0.11 2.26
N VAL A 91 -5.07 -1.10 1.89
CA VAL A 91 -4.71 -1.70 0.61
C VAL A 91 -5.94 -2.28 -0.10
N GLY A 92 -6.13 -1.88 -1.35
CA GLY A 92 -7.17 -2.43 -2.22
C GLY A 92 -6.58 -3.11 -3.44
N LEU A 93 -7.15 -4.25 -3.84
CA LEU A 93 -6.59 -5.13 -4.85
C LEU A 93 -7.53 -5.32 -6.05
N SER A 94 -6.99 -5.27 -7.25
CA SER A 94 -7.69 -5.63 -8.49
C SER A 94 -6.84 -6.58 -9.33
N CYS A 95 -7.48 -7.47 -10.08
CA CYS A 95 -6.79 -8.41 -10.95
C CYS A 95 -7.23 -8.20 -12.38
N TYR A 96 -6.27 -8.24 -13.30
CA TYR A 96 -6.56 -8.31 -14.71
C TYR A 96 -7.13 -9.69 -15.02
N ASP A 97 -8.27 -9.73 -15.69
CA ASP A 97 -8.89 -10.95 -16.20
C ASP A 97 -8.66 -11.04 -17.71
N SER A 98 -7.89 -12.04 -18.14
CA SER A 98 -7.63 -12.27 -19.56
C SER A 98 -8.87 -12.72 -20.35
N ALA A 99 -9.87 -13.31 -19.69
CA ALA A 99 -11.13 -13.71 -20.30
C ALA A 99 -12.08 -12.52 -20.48
N ASN A 100 -11.93 -11.48 -19.67
CA ASN A 100 -12.69 -10.23 -19.74
C ASN A 100 -11.76 -9.02 -19.59
N PRO A 101 -11.02 -8.66 -20.65
CA PRO A 101 -10.00 -7.62 -20.58
C PRO A 101 -10.63 -6.26 -20.25
N GLN A 102 -10.12 -5.63 -19.19
CA GLN A 102 -10.53 -4.29 -18.78
C GLN A 102 -9.41 -3.27 -19.02
N PRO A 103 -9.74 -2.01 -19.36
CA PRO A 103 -8.76 -0.93 -19.38
C PRO A 103 -8.04 -0.80 -18.05
N ILE A 104 -6.77 -0.38 -18.08
CA ILE A 104 -5.95 -0.21 -16.88
C ILE A 104 -6.59 0.75 -15.87
N ASP A 105 -7.23 1.82 -16.35
CA ASP A 105 -7.91 2.82 -15.52
C ASP A 105 -9.04 2.19 -14.69
N GLU A 106 -9.75 1.21 -15.24
CA GLU A 106 -10.83 0.51 -14.55
C GLU A 106 -10.26 -0.39 -13.44
N LEU A 107 -9.12 -1.06 -13.68
CA LEU A 107 -8.45 -1.85 -12.66
C LEU A 107 -7.93 -0.98 -11.51
N ILE A 108 -7.36 0.19 -11.82
CA ILE A 108 -6.91 1.16 -10.82
C ILE A 108 -8.12 1.63 -10.00
N ARG A 109 -9.23 2.00 -10.65
CA ARG A 109 -10.47 2.43 -9.98
C ARG A 109 -11.04 1.37 -9.05
N ILE A 110 -11.00 0.09 -9.44
CA ILE A 110 -11.46 -1.02 -8.58
C ILE A 110 -10.54 -1.18 -7.36
N ALA A 111 -9.22 -1.09 -7.56
CA ALA A 111 -8.25 -1.18 -6.47
C ALA A 111 -8.40 -0.01 -5.48
N ASP A 112 -8.51 1.22 -5.98
CA ASP A 112 -8.73 2.42 -5.17
C ASP A 112 -10.03 2.33 -4.35
N LYS A 113 -11.15 1.95 -5.00
CA LYS A 113 -12.43 1.77 -4.28
C LYS A 113 -12.30 0.78 -3.12
N LYS A 114 -11.63 -0.35 -3.33
CA LYS A 114 -11.41 -1.36 -2.28
C LYS A 114 -10.47 -0.86 -1.18
N MET A 115 -9.45 -0.08 -1.53
CA MET A 115 -8.56 0.57 -0.56
C MET A 115 -9.37 1.49 0.35
N TYR A 116 -10.24 2.31 -0.26
CA TYR A 116 -11.11 3.22 0.49
C TYR A 116 -12.12 2.48 1.39
N GLU A 117 -12.70 1.37 0.92
CA GLU A 117 -13.55 0.50 1.73
C GLU A 117 -12.79 -0.10 2.93
N GLU A 118 -11.52 -0.46 2.76
CA GLU A 118 -10.67 -0.92 3.86
C GLU A 118 -10.36 0.20 4.84
N LYS A 119 -9.95 1.38 4.35
CA LYS A 119 -9.66 2.58 5.16
C LYS A 119 -10.86 3.00 6.02
N ARG A 120 -12.07 2.89 5.48
CA ARG A 120 -13.31 3.18 6.22
C ARG A 120 -13.63 2.20 7.34
N LYS A 121 -13.11 0.96 7.31
CA LYS A 121 -13.33 -0.02 8.39
C LYS A 121 -12.42 0.20 9.60
N LYS A 122 -11.34 0.96 9.43
CA LYS A 122 -10.37 1.29 10.48
C LYS A 122 -10.66 2.61 11.19
N LYS A 123 -11.55 3.42 10.62
CA LYS A 123 -12.13 4.62 11.24
C LYS A 123 -13.31 4.25 12.12
#